data_AF-A0A3M1NWD1-F1
#
_entry.id   AF-A0A3M1NWD1-F1
#
_cell.length_a   1.000
_cell.length_b   1.000
_cell.length_c   1.000
_cell.angle_alpha   90.00
_cell.angle_beta   90.00
_cell.angle_gamma   90.00
#
_symmetry.space_group_name_H-M   'P 1'
#
loop_
_entity.id
_entity.type
_entity.pdbx_description
1 polymer ?
#
loop_
_entity_poly.entity_id
_entity_poly.type
_entity_poly.pdbx_seq_one_letter_code
_entity_poly.pdbx_strand_id
1 'polypeptide(L)'
;MVFILFSTLFLNAQTSVEEWISRGDSAYQQFNNLAALGAYQQALKLDSLNYEALWKISRAYVDVGETLKKKEERRQYYQEAEKFARKAVAVNPDGAKGHLFLSIALGRVA
;
A
#
# COMPACT_ATOMS: atom_id res chain seq x y z
N MET A 1 -36.68 -42.30 -5.15
CA MET A 1 -35.88 -41.27 -4.44
C MET A 1 -34.66 -40.98 -5.29
N VAL A 2 -34.57 -39.79 -5.91
CA VAL A 2 -33.35 -39.33 -6.59
C VAL A 2 -32.82 -38.16 -5.78
N PHE A 3 -31.70 -38.35 -5.11
CA PHE A 3 -30.98 -37.28 -4.43
C PHE A 3 -30.14 -36.53 -5.46
N ILE A 4 -30.58 -35.33 -5.84
CA ILE A 4 -29.75 -34.41 -6.62
C ILE A 4 -28.86 -33.67 -5.61
N LEU A 5 -27.58 -34.05 -5.53
CA LEU A 5 -26.55 -33.23 -4.88
C LEU A 5 -26.30 -31.99 -5.75
N PHE A 6 -26.97 -30.89 -5.43
CA PHE A 6 -26.62 -29.56 -5.92
C PHE A 6 -25.31 -29.14 -5.22
N SER A 7 -24.16 -29.44 -5.84
CA SER A 7 -22.89 -28.88 -5.40
C SER A 7 -22.88 -27.39 -5.73
N THR A 8 -23.02 -26.55 -4.72
CA THR A 8 -22.90 -25.09 -4.88
C THR A 8 -21.45 -24.75 -5.19
N LEU A 9 -21.18 -24.40 -6.45
CA LEU A 9 -19.97 -23.70 -6.86
C LEU A 9 -19.94 -22.33 -6.18
N PHE A 10 -19.23 -22.23 -5.05
CA PHE A 10 -18.81 -20.94 -4.51
C PHE A 10 -17.75 -20.37 -5.46
N LEU A 11 -18.15 -19.50 -6.38
CA LEU A 11 -17.20 -18.61 -7.06
C LEU A 11 -16.63 -17.66 -6.01
N ASN A 12 -15.40 -17.92 -5.55
CA ASN A 12 -14.64 -16.94 -4.78
C ASN A 12 -14.30 -15.77 -5.70
N ALA A 13 -15.05 -14.67 -5.62
CA ALA A 13 -14.64 -13.40 -6.21
C ALA A 13 -13.41 -12.88 -5.43
N GLN A 14 -12.22 -13.20 -5.92
CA GLN A 14 -10.99 -12.67 -5.34
C GLN A 14 -10.92 -11.17 -5.64
N THR A 15 -10.83 -10.34 -4.59
CA THR A 15 -10.64 -8.89 -4.70
C THR A 15 -9.42 -8.58 -5.58
N SER A 16 -9.56 -7.71 -6.58
CA SER A 16 -8.48 -7.36 -7.51
C SER A 16 -7.47 -6.36 -6.90
N VAL A 17 -6.35 -6.16 -7.59
CA VAL A 17 -5.35 -5.14 -7.24
C VAL A 17 -5.99 -3.74 -7.19
N GLU A 18 -6.77 -3.38 -8.21
CA GLU A 18 -7.44 -2.09 -8.35
C GLU A 18 -8.47 -1.86 -7.25
N GLU A 19 -9.20 -2.89 -6.84
CA GLU A 19 -10.17 -2.78 -5.77
C GLU A 19 -9.48 -2.53 -4.42
N TRP A 20 -8.35 -3.20 -4.15
CA TRP A 20 -7.54 -2.90 -2.97
C TRP A 20 -6.93 -1.49 -3.01
N ILE A 21 -6.49 -1.02 -4.17
CA ILE A 21 -6.02 0.36 -4.34
C ILE A 21 -7.15 1.34 -4.04
N SER A 22 -8.34 1.13 -4.60
CA SER A 22 -9.52 1.97 -4.38
C SER A 22 -9.93 2.03 -2.90
N ARG A 23 -9.93 0.88 -2.20
CA ARG A 23 -10.15 0.82 -0.75
C ARG A 23 -9.11 1.64 0.02
N GLY A 24 -7.84 1.55 -0.38
CA GLY A 24 -6.77 2.32 0.23
C GLY A 24 -6.89 3.82 -0.04
N ASP A 25 -7.31 4.22 -1.24
CA ASP A 25 -7.53 5.63 -1.60
C ASP A 25 -8.71 6.21 -0.81
N SER A 26 -9.80 5.45 -0.66
CA SER A 26 -10.95 5.85 0.16
C SER A 26 -10.57 6.01 1.65
N ALA A 27 -9.78 5.09 2.19
CA ALA A 27 -9.27 5.22 3.56
C ALA A 27 -8.35 6.43 3.74
N TYR A 28 -7.48 6.69 2.75
CA TYR A 28 -6.60 7.86 2.73
C TYR A 28 -7.38 9.17 2.70
N GLN A 29 -8.45 9.27 1.91
CA GLN A 29 -9.33 10.45 1.89
C GLN A 29 -10.01 10.73 3.23
N GLN A 30 -10.17 9.69 4.06
CA GLN A 30 -10.72 9.79 5.42
C GLN A 30 -9.62 10.00 6.48
N PHE A 31 -8.37 10.25 6.08
CA PHE A 31 -7.20 10.35 6.95
C PHE A 31 -6.92 9.09 7.79
N ASN A 32 -7.49 7.94 7.40
CA ASN A 32 -7.23 6.66 8.03
C ASN A 32 -6.01 6.00 7.39
N ASN A 33 -4.83 6.56 7.66
CA ASN A 33 -3.58 6.18 7.00
C ASN A 33 -3.14 4.74 7.31
N LEU A 34 -3.50 4.21 8.48
CA LEU A 34 -3.25 2.80 8.83
C LEU A 34 -4.12 1.85 7.98
N ALA A 35 -5.41 2.16 7.81
CA ALA A 35 -6.27 1.36 6.95
C ALA A 35 -5.85 1.48 5.47
N ALA A 36 -5.43 2.67 5.02
CA ALA A 36 -4.89 2.88 3.69
C ALA A 36 -3.65 2.01 3.45
N LEU A 37 -2.68 2.05 4.37
CA LEU A 37 -1.48 1.22 4.32
C LEU A 37 -1.83 -0.27 4.21
N GLY A 38 -2.75 -0.75 5.06
CA GLY A 38 -3.19 -2.15 5.05
C GLY A 38 -3.81 -2.57 3.71
N ALA A 39 -4.64 -1.71 3.10
CA ALA A 39 -5.27 -1.99 1.81
C ALA A 39 -4.24 -2.04 0.67
N TYR A 40 -3.32 -1.07 0.58
CA TYR A 40 -2.27 -1.10 -0.44
C TYR A 40 -1.33 -2.30 -0.29
N GLN A 41 -1.08 -2.75 0.95
CA GLN A 41 -0.32 -3.99 1.19
C GLN A 41 -1.05 -5.23 0.67
N GLN A 42 -2.38 -5.28 0.70
CA GLN A 42 -3.12 -6.37 0.04
C GLN A 42 -3.01 -6.29 -1.48
N ALA A 43 -3.06 -5.10 -2.07
CA ALA A 43 -2.78 -4.92 -3.50
C ALA A 43 -1.39 -5.48 -3.86
N LEU A 44 -0.37 -5.18 -3.05
CA LEU A 44 1.00 -5.65 -3.26
C LEU A 44 1.19 -7.16 -3.04
N LYS A 45 0.32 -7.82 -2.27
CA LYS A 45 0.32 -9.30 -2.17
C LYS A 45 -0.17 -9.98 -3.44
N LEU A 46 -1.06 -9.31 -4.19
CA LEU A 46 -1.58 -9.82 -5.46
C LEU A 46 -0.63 -9.51 -6.62
N ASP A 47 -0.04 -8.31 -6.62
CA ASP A 47 0.97 -7.89 -7.57
C ASP A 47 2.11 -7.16 -6.83
N SER A 48 3.19 -7.90 -6.57
CA SER A 48 4.34 -7.40 -5.81
C SER A 48 5.13 -6.30 -6.51
N LEU A 49 4.89 -6.08 -7.81
CA LEU A 49 5.55 -5.07 -8.62
C LEU A 49 4.58 -3.95 -9.02
N ASN A 50 3.39 -3.88 -8.40
CA ASN A 50 2.45 -2.83 -8.74
C ASN A 50 2.98 -1.44 -8.35
N TYR A 51 3.34 -0.64 -9.35
CA TYR A 51 3.91 0.70 -9.15
C TYR A 51 3.02 1.59 -8.28
N GLU A 52 1.71 1.59 -8.54
CA GLU A 52 0.73 2.43 -7.84
C GLU A 52 0.66 2.07 -6.34
N ALA A 53 0.60 0.78 -6.02
CA ALA A 53 0.62 0.31 -4.65
C ALA A 53 1.93 0.66 -3.94
N LEU A 54 3.09 0.50 -4.60
CA LEU A 54 4.40 0.76 -4.01
C LEU A 54 4.57 2.21 -3.54
N TRP A 55 4.27 3.20 -4.40
CA TRP A 55 4.41 4.60 -3.99
C TRP A 55 3.35 5.01 -2.97
N LYS A 56 2.13 4.45 -3.05
CA LYS A 56 1.07 4.70 -2.06
C LYS A 56 1.38 4.12 -0.69
N ILE A 57 2.03 2.95 -0.63
CA ILE A 57 2.57 2.39 0.62
C ILE A 57 3.64 3.32 1.20
N SER A 58 4.55 3.82 0.37
CA SER A 58 5.57 4.79 0.83
C SER A 58 4.93 6.02 1.47
N ARG A 59 3.98 6.65 0.77
CA ARG A 59 3.19 7.77 1.30
C ARG A 59 2.54 7.41 2.64
N ALA A 60 1.82 6.29 2.70
CA ALA A 60 1.09 5.91 3.91
C ALA A 60 2.04 5.66 5.10
N TYR A 61 3.24 5.12 4.88
CA TYR A 61 4.25 5.02 5.94
C TYR A 61 4.73 6.40 6.43
N VAL A 62 4.96 7.37 5.53
CA VAL A 62 5.27 8.75 5.92
C VAL A 62 4.14 9.32 6.78
N ASP A 63 2.91 9.24 6.29
CA ASP A 63 1.74 9.83 6.95
C ASP A 63 1.48 9.19 8.33
N VAL A 64 1.61 7.86 8.46
CA VAL A 64 1.51 7.21 9.77
C VAL A 64 2.64 7.65 10.68
N GLY A 65 3.88 7.69 10.17
CA GLY A 65 5.04 8.19 10.92
C GLY A 65 4.81 9.59 11.47
N GLU A 66 4.22 10.51 10.70
CA GLU A 66 3.93 11.88 11.15
C GLU A 66 2.96 11.96 12.34
N THR A 67 2.12 10.94 12.57
CA THR A 67 1.22 10.89 13.72
C THR A 67 1.89 10.37 15.01
N LEU A 68 3.08 9.78 14.92
CA LEU A 68 3.77 9.18 16.06
C LEU A 68 4.56 10.22 16.87
N LYS A 69 4.52 10.09 18.20
CA LYS A 69 5.18 11.06 19.10
C LYS A 69 6.67 10.80 19.27
N LYS A 70 7.08 9.52 19.31
CA LYS A 70 8.45 9.12 19.62
C LYS A 70 9.30 9.14 18.36
N LYS A 71 10.45 9.81 18.45
CA LYS A 71 11.40 9.96 17.34
C LYS A 71 11.86 8.61 16.77
N GLU A 72 12.11 7.61 17.62
CA GLU A 72 12.59 6.31 17.16
C GLU A 72 11.50 5.54 16.39
N GLU A 73 10.26 5.54 16.90
CA GLU A 73 9.12 4.93 16.20
C GLU A 73 8.88 5.62 14.86
N ARG A 74 8.92 6.96 14.81
CA ARG A 74 8.84 7.71 13.55
C ARG A 74 9.90 7.28 12.54
N ARG A 75 11.15 7.14 12.98
CA ARG A 75 12.28 6.78 12.12
C ARG A 75 12.08 5.43 11.44
N GLN A 76 11.55 4.44 12.16
CA GLN A 76 11.24 3.12 11.60
C GLN A 76 10.21 3.20 10.46
N TYR A 77 9.18 4.03 10.61
CA TYR A 77 8.18 4.23 9.56
C TYR A 77 8.78 4.93 8.33
N TYR A 78 9.64 5.93 8.52
CA TYR A 78 10.30 6.61 7.41
C TYR A 78 11.29 5.70 6.66
N GLN A 79 11.96 4.78 7.36
CA GLN A 79 12.82 3.77 6.72
C GLN A 79 12.02 2.81 5.84
N GLU A 80 10.84 2.35 6.29
CA GLU A 80 9.96 1.55 5.44
C GLU A 80 9.42 2.39 4.26
N ALA A 81 9.07 3.66 4.49
CA ALA A 81 8.68 4.55 3.40
C ALA A 81 9.76 4.66 2.30
N GLU A 82 11.02 4.87 2.70
CA GLU A 82 12.17 4.93 1.79
C GLU A 82 12.30 3.63 0.98
N LYS A 83 12.27 2.49 1.66
CA LYS A 83 12.38 1.16 1.04
C LYS A 83 11.31 0.93 -0.03
N PHE A 84 10.05 1.28 0.24
CA PHE A 84 8.98 1.13 -0.75
C PHE A 84 9.07 2.15 -1.89
N ALA A 85 9.50 3.39 -1.63
CA ALA A 85 9.73 4.36 -2.69
C ALA A 85 10.86 3.94 -3.64
N ARG A 86 11.97 3.40 -3.11
CA ARG A 86 13.06 2.85 -3.93
C ARG A 86 12.57 1.72 -4.84
N LYS A 87 11.68 0.85 -4.33
CA LYS A 87 11.03 -0.18 -5.16
C LYS A 87 10.13 0.43 -6.24
N ALA A 88 9.36 1.47 -5.92
CA ALA A 88 8.53 2.16 -6.91
C ALA A 88 9.38 2.74 -8.05
N VAL A 89 10.50 3.40 -7.72
CA VAL A 89 11.46 3.92 -8.71
C VAL A 89 12.09 2.80 -9.54
N ALA A 90 12.41 1.66 -8.91
CA ALA A 90 12.97 0.51 -9.64
C ALA A 90 11.98 -0.11 -10.64
N VAL A 91 10.68 -0.17 -10.28
CA VAL A 91 9.61 -0.67 -11.16
C VAL A 91 9.30 0.30 -12.30
N ASN A 92 9.25 1.59 -12.01
CA ASN A 92 8.97 2.63 -13.00
C ASN A 92 9.91 3.83 -12.79
N PRO A 93 11.08 3.85 -13.45
CA PRO A 93 12.07 4.91 -13.31
C PRO A 93 11.57 6.29 -13.79
N ASP A 94 10.62 6.33 -14.72
CA ASP A 94 10.00 7.57 -15.21
C ASP A 94 8.80 8.02 -14.35
N GLY A 95 8.44 7.21 -13.36
CA GLY A 95 7.33 7.44 -12.45
C GLY A 95 7.58 8.60 -11.48
N ALA A 96 6.97 9.76 -11.75
CA ALA A 96 7.14 10.96 -10.93
C ALA A 96 6.77 10.76 -9.44
N LYS A 97 5.75 9.94 -9.13
CA LYS A 97 5.33 9.67 -7.75
C LYS A 97 6.35 8.85 -6.98
N GLY A 98 7.02 7.90 -7.61
CA GLY A 98 8.11 7.13 -7.00
C GLY A 98 9.23 8.05 -6.52
N HIS A 99 9.70 8.94 -7.39
CA HIS A 99 10.75 9.91 -7.05
C HIS A 99 10.33 10.94 -6.00
N LEU A 100 9.08 11.41 -6.08
CA LEU A 100 8.52 12.35 -5.10
C LEU A 100 8.54 11.75 -3.69
N PHE A 101 7.99 10.55 -3.52
CA PHE A 101 7.93 9.92 -2.20
C PHE A 101 9.29 9.40 -1.72
N LEU A 102 10.21 9.06 -2.64
CA LEU A 102 11.60 8.79 -2.27
C LEU A 102 12.25 10.03 -1.66
N SER A 103 12.09 11.20 -2.29
CA SER A 103 12.65 12.46 -1.81
C SER A 103 12.08 12.85 -0.44
N ILE A 104 10.77 12.71 -0.27
CA ILE A 104 10.10 12.97 1.02
C ILE A 104 10.63 12.03 2.10
N ALA A 105 10.70 10.71 1.84
CA ALA A 105 11.16 9.74 2.81
C ALA A 105 12.61 10.00 3.24
N LEU A 106 13.51 10.28 2.28
CA LEU A 106 14.90 10.61 2.57
C LEU A 106 15.03 11.85 3.46
N GLY A 107 14.25 12.90 3.16
CA GLY A 107 14.22 14.11 3.99
C GLY A 107 13.68 13.89 5.40
N ARG A 108 12.87 12.84 5.63
CA ARG A 108 12.34 12.46 6.93
C ARG A 108 13.28 11.54 7.73
N VAL A 109 14.16 10.80 7.05
CA VAL A 109 15.15 9.88 7.67
C VAL A 109 16.39 10.62 8.17
N ALA A 110 16.79 11.71 7.50
CA ALA A 110 17.95 12.54 7.85
C ALA A 110 17.80 13.24 9.21
#